data_AF-A0A6V7LMU5-F1
#
_entry.id   AF-A0A6V7LMU5-F1
#
_cell.length_a   1.000
_cell.length_b   1.000
_cell.length_c   1.000
_cell.angle_alpha   90.00
_cell.angle_beta   90.00
_cell.angle_gamma   90.00
#
_symmetry.space_group_name_H-M   'P 1'
#
loop_
_entity.id
_entity.type
_entity.pdbx_description
1 polymer ?
#
loop_
_entity_poly.entity_id
_entity_poly.type
_entity_poly.pdbx_seq_one_letter_code
_entity_poly.pdbx_strand_id
1 'polypeptide(L)' 'FELWWSSLTCVSAGSSPRFVVDGQAPLRQCLHPECYKKDLELPEHYNTFYDLRKEFTACYSSQGELATLSIQEMIQ' A
#
# COMPACT_ATOMS: atom_id res chain seq x y z
N PHE A 1 -5.58 8.32 -11.59
CA PHE A 1 -5.75 6.94 -11.09
C PHE A 1 -7.21 6.55 -11.06
N GLU A 2 -8.08 7.29 -10.36
CA GLU A 2 -9.53 6.99 -10.27
C GLU A 2 -10.19 6.68 -11.62
N LEU A 3 -10.01 7.55 -12.63
CA LEU A 3 -10.57 7.33 -13.97
C LEU A 3 -10.10 6.02 -14.62
N TRP A 4 -8.84 5.65 -14.39
CA TRP A 4 -8.29 4.40 -14.89
C TRP A 4 -8.87 3.20 -14.14
N TRP A 5 -8.94 3.26 -12.81
CA TRP A 5 -9.56 2.20 -12.01
C TRP A 5 -11.01 1.95 -12.41
N SER A 6 -11.81 3.01 -12.56
CA SER A 6 -13.21 2.92 -12.99
C SER A 6 -13.38 2.44 -14.44
N SER A 7 -12.33 2.52 -15.27
CA SER A 7 -12.38 2.03 -16.66
C SER A 7 -12.16 0.51 -16.78
N LEU A 8 -11.70 -0.15 -15.71
CA LEU A 8 -11.46 -1.59 -15.73
C LEU A 8 -12.78 -2.35 -15.79
N THR A 9 -12.95 -3.19 -16.82
CA THR A 9 -14.14 -4.02 -17.00
C THR A 9 -14.08 -5.36 -16.26
N CYS A 10 -12.90 -5.73 -15.75
CA CYS A 10 -12.65 -6.99 -15.05
C CYS A 10 -12.78 -6.89 -13.52
N VAL A 11 -13.08 -5.71 -12.98
CA VAL A 11 -13.34 -5.49 -11.56
C VAL A 11 -14.83 -5.36 -11.32
N SER A 12 -15.31 -5.84 -10.17
CA SER A 12 -16.72 -5.67 -9.79
C SER A 12 -17.04 -4.18 -9.71
N ALA A 13 -18.17 -3.78 -10.29
CA ALA A 13 -18.65 -2.40 -10.23
C ALA A 13 -18.79 -1.96 -8.76
N GLY A 14 -18.21 -0.82 -8.41
CA GLY A 14 -18.22 -0.30 -7.04
C GLY A 14 -17.13 -0.88 -6.12
N SER A 15 -16.26 -1.78 -6.61
CA SER A 15 -15.09 -2.19 -5.85
C SER A 15 -14.08 -1.05 -5.73
N SER A 16 -13.52 -0.88 -4.54
CA SER A 16 -12.40 0.04 -4.30
C SER A 16 -11.06 -0.68 -4.50
N PRO A 17 -10.05 0.01 -5.02
CA PRO A 17 -8.73 -0.58 -5.15
C PRO A 17 -8.11 -0.81 -3.77
N ARG A 18 -7.16 -1.74 -3.70
CA ARG A 18 -6.33 -1.93 -2.52
C ARG A 18 -4.87 -1.93 -2.92
N PHE A 19 -4.11 -0.99 -2.34
CA PHE A 19 -2.70 -0.86 -2.65
C PHE A 19 -1.87 -1.89 -1.89
N VAL A 20 -0.80 -2.35 -2.54
CA VAL A 20 0.31 -3.08 -1.92
C VAL A 20 1.52 -2.15 -1.97
N VAL A 21 2.15 -1.91 -0.83
CA VAL A 21 3.21 -0.90 -0.70
C VAL A 21 4.44 -1.45 -0.01
N ASP A 22 5.61 -0.94 -0.39
CA ASP A 22 6.89 -1.25 0.25
C ASP A 22 6.98 -0.60 1.64
N GLY A 23 6.39 -1.27 2.63
CA GLY A 23 6.17 -0.65 3.93
C GLY A 23 5.10 0.44 3.90
N GLN A 24 4.77 0.98 5.07
CA GLN A 24 3.76 2.04 5.18
C GLN A 24 4.20 3.45 4.71
N ALA A 25 5.50 3.70 4.55
CA ALA A 25 6.04 5.05 4.33
C ALA A 25 5.51 5.75 3.06
N PRO A 26 5.41 5.08 1.89
CA PRO A 26 4.92 5.72 0.66
C PRO A 26 3.54 6.37 0.82
N LEU A 27 2.62 5.72 1.54
CA LEU A 27 1.30 6.28 1.78
C LEU A 27 1.30 7.23 2.97
N ARG A 28 1.79 6.80 4.15
CA ARG A 28 1.65 7.57 5.39
C ARG A 28 2.59 8.76 5.51
N GLN A 29 3.79 8.70 4.93
CA GLN A 29 4.83 9.71 5.10
C GLN A 29 5.08 10.54 3.84
N CYS A 30 4.66 10.04 2.67
CA CYS A 30 4.75 10.79 1.42
C CYS A 30 3.37 11.27 0.96
N LEU A 31 2.48 10.36 0.55
CA LEU A 31 1.21 10.74 -0.09
C LEU A 31 0.28 11.55 0.82
N HIS A 32 -0.02 11.04 2.01
CA HIS A 32 -0.93 11.69 2.97
C HIS A 32 -0.46 13.12 3.33
N PRO A 33 0.81 13.34 3.74
CA PRO A 33 1.31 14.69 3.98
C PRO A 33 1.29 15.58 2.75
N GLU A 34 1.60 15.06 1.56
CA GLU A 34 1.61 15.86 0.33
C GLU A 34 0.21 16.29 -0.11
N CYS A 35 -0.83 15.49 0.13
CA CYS A 35 -2.21 15.87 -0.12
C CYS A 35 -2.70 16.90 0.89
N TYR A 36 -2.39 16.70 2.18
CA TYR A 36 -2.72 17.67 3.22
C TYR A 36 -2.10 19.04 2.96
N LYS A 37 -0.81 19.11 2.59
CA LYS A 37 -0.13 20.37 2.24
C LYS A 37 -0.77 21.11 1.06
N LYS A 38 -1.43 20.38 0.16
CA LYS A 38 -2.08 20.93 -1.05
C LYS A 38 -3.58 21.13 -0.89
N ASP A 39 -4.11 20.92 0.32
CA ASP A 39 -5.56 20.95 0.60
C ASP A 39 -6.36 20.02 -0.33
N LEU A 40 -5.79 18.84 -0.59
CA LEU A 40 -6.41 17.81 -1.41
C LEU A 40 -6.97 16.71 -0.53
N GLU A 41 -8.25 16.42 -0.71
CA GLU A 41 -8.90 15.27 -0.09
C GLU A 41 -8.48 13.98 -0.81
N LEU A 42 -7.95 13.01 -0.05
CA LEU A 42 -7.64 11.68 -0.55
C LEU A 42 -8.88 10.78 -0.41
N PRO A 43 -9.25 10.02 -1.45
CA PRO A 43 -10.27 8.98 -1.33
C PRO A 43 -9.95 7.97 -0.21
N GLU A 44 -10.99 7.42 0.42
CA GLU A 44 -10.85 6.56 1.60
C GLU A 44 -9.98 5.32 1.36
N HIS A 45 -9.95 4.80 0.13
CA HIS A 45 -9.18 3.61 -0.22
C HIS A 45 -7.65 3.81 -0.16
N TYR A 46 -7.15 5.04 0.01
CA TYR A 46 -5.74 5.31 0.33
C TYR A 46 -5.41 5.15 1.82
N ASN A 47 -6.40 4.99 2.69
CA ASN A 47 -6.22 4.76 4.13
C ASN A 47 -6.00 3.28 4.48
N THR A 48 -6.44 2.37 3.60
CA THR A 48 -6.36 0.93 3.80
C THR A 48 -5.52 0.27 2.71
N PHE A 49 -4.40 -0.32 3.09
CA PHE A 49 -3.42 -0.91 2.19
C PHE A 49 -2.74 -2.12 2.83
N TYR A 50 -2.12 -2.95 2.00
CA TYR A 50 -1.24 -4.03 2.44
C TYR A 50 0.21 -3.54 2.50
N ASP A 51 0.82 -3.70 3.66
CA ASP A 51 2.25 -3.49 3.85
C ASP A 51 2.98 -4.77 3.42
N LEU A 52 3.62 -4.73 2.25
CA LEU A 52 4.26 -5.90 1.65
C LEU A 52 5.32 -6.52 2.57
N ARG A 53 6.07 -5.68 3.30
CA ARG A 53 7.12 -6.15 4.22
C ARG A 53 6.49 -6.86 5.41
N LYS A 54 5.41 -6.32 5.97
CA LYS A 54 4.64 -6.97 7.04
C LYS A 54 4.07 -8.32 6.60
N GLU A 55 3.44 -8.38 5.43
CA GLU A 55 2.86 -9.62 4.92
C GLU A 55 3.94 -10.67 4.64
N PHE A 56 5.10 -10.26 4.11
CA PHE A 56 6.24 -11.14 3.91
C PHE A 56 6.79 -11.68 5.24
N THR A 57 7.08 -10.81 6.22
CA THR A 57 7.53 -11.25 7.54
C THR A 57 6.55 -12.25 8.15
N ALA A 58 5.24 -12.02 8.04
CA ALA A 58 4.21 -12.93 8.55
C ALA A 58 4.21 -14.31 7.87
N CYS A 59 4.50 -14.37 6.56
CA CYS A 59 4.53 -15.63 5.81
C CYS A 59 5.84 -16.41 5.99
N TYR A 60 6.97 -15.71 6.14
CA TYR A 60 8.31 -16.30 6.03
C TYR A 60 9.11 -16.32 7.34
N SER A 61 8.71 -15.58 8.38
CA SER A 61 9.39 -15.65 9.68
C SER A 61 8.93 -16.87 10.48
N SER A 62 9.67 -17.97 10.35
CA SER A 62 9.57 -19.15 11.24
C SER A 62 10.36 -19.00 12.55
N GLN A 63 11.19 -17.96 12.65
CA GLN A 63 12.07 -17.65 13.78
C GLN A 63 12.04 -16.13 13.95
N GLY A 64 11.75 -15.64 15.15
CA GLY A 64 11.36 -14.25 15.40
C GLY A 64 12.22 -13.15 14.77
N GLU A 65 11.53 -12.06 14.45
CA GLU A 65 12.07 -10.70 14.36
C GLU A 65 13.13 -10.41 13.28
N LEU A 66 12.97 -10.97 12.08
CA LEU A 66 13.57 -10.35 10.90
C LEU A 66 12.68 -9.17 10.46
N ALA A 67 12.97 -7.99 11.01
CA ALA A 67 12.44 -6.75 10.46
C ALA A 67 13.03 -6.57 9.05
N THR A 68 12.27 -6.95 8.02
CA THR A 68 12.68 -6.68 6.65
C THR A 68 12.60 -5.17 6.41
N LEU A 69 13.75 -4.54 6.19
CA LEU A 69 13.90 -3.09 6.03
C LEU A 69 13.65 -2.66 4.58
N SER A 70 13.81 -3.56 3.61
CA SER A 70 13.59 -3.26 2.19
C SER A 70 13.10 -4.46 1.36
N ILE A 71 12.53 -4.18 0.18
CA ILE A 71 12.22 -5.21 -0.83
C ILE A 71 13.47 -6.01 -1.24
N GLN A 72 14.66 -5.41 -1.23
CA GLN A 72 15.88 -6.09 -1.65
C GLN A 72 16.22 -7.27 -0.74
N GLU A 73 15.95 -7.12 0.56
CA GLU A 73 16.12 -8.20 1.55
C GLU A 73 15.08 -9.30 1.39
N MET A 74 13.90 -9.01 0.82
CA MET A 74 12.85 -10.01 0.58
C MET A 74 13.16 -10.96 -0.60
N ILE A 75 14.12 -10.61 -1.46
CA ILE A 75 14.48 -11.37 -2.67
C ILE A 75 15.63 -12.35 -2.40
N GLN A 76 16.30 -12.23 -1.25
CA GLN A 76 17.43 -13.07 -0.84
C GLN A 76 16.97 -14.40 -0.25
#